data_AF-A0AA88SDP3-F1
#
_entry.id   AF-A0AA88SDP3-F1
#
_cell.length_a   1.000
_cell.length_b   1.000
_cell.length_c   1.000
_cell.angle_alpha   90.00
_cell.angle_beta   90.00
_cell.angle_gamma   90.00
#
_symmetry.space_group_name_H-M   'P 1'
#
loop_
_entity.id
_entity.type
_entity.pdbx_description
1 polymer ?
#
loop_
_entity_poly.entity_id
_entity_poly.type
_entity_poly.pdbx_seq_one_letter_code
_entity_poly.pdbx_strand_id
1 'polypeptide(L)'
;MESTPREIDVTKLEMGVCEMDEVVAIHELHLWAITVGKVLMACHVKIRPKADADVVLDKIVDYMRGSTISVIKISLLGINHLVFYFFAQSRAK
;
A
#
# COMPACT_ATOMS: atom_id res chain seq x y z
N MET A 1 0.08 -15.19 15.79
CA MET A 1 -0.71 -13.95 15.64
C MET A 1 0.31 -12.84 15.52
N GLU A 2 0.54 -12.35 14.29
CA GLU A 2 1.57 -11.34 14.03
C GLU A 2 1.11 -9.97 14.55
N SER A 3 1.99 -9.25 15.26
CA SER A 3 1.70 -7.93 15.81
C SER A 3 1.87 -6.85 14.76
N THR A 4 1.15 -5.73 14.92
CA THR A 4 1.45 -4.50 14.18
C THR A 4 2.91 -4.10 14.43
N PRO A 5 3.73 -3.93 13.38
CA PRO A 5 5.14 -3.57 13.52
C PRO A 5 5.25 -2.19 14.18
N ARG A 6 6.05 -2.09 15.25
CA ARG A 6 6.22 -0.85 16.00
C ARG A 6 7.06 0.19 15.27
N GLU A 7 7.84 -0.24 14.28
CA GLU A 7 8.73 0.61 13.52
C GLU A 7 8.01 1.43 12.44
N ILE A 8 6.73 1.13 12.15
CA ILE A 8 5.96 1.81 11.11
C ILE A 8 4.91 2.73 11.74
N ASP A 9 5.03 4.01 11.42
CA ASP A 9 4.00 5.01 11.72
C ASP A 9 2.90 4.91 10.67
N VAL A 10 1.85 4.16 11.01
CA VAL A 10 0.70 3.90 10.13
C VAL A 10 0.02 5.20 9.70
N THR A 11 -0.06 6.17 10.60
CA THR A 11 -0.71 7.47 10.33
C THR A 11 0.07 8.25 9.29
N LYS A 12 1.40 8.33 9.41
CA LYS A 12 2.24 8.98 8.39
C LYS A 12 2.18 8.29 7.05
N LEU A 13 2.12 6.96 7.05
CA LEU A 13 2.00 6.19 5.82
C LEU A 13 0.68 6.48 5.11
N GLU A 14 -0.42 6.46 5.87
CA GLU A 14 -1.75 6.78 5.36
C GLU A 14 -1.80 8.21 4.81
N MET A 15 -1.27 9.18 5.56
CA MET A 15 -1.22 10.58 5.12
C MET A 15 -0.44 10.74 3.82
N GLY A 16 0.77 10.19 3.71
CA GLY A 16 1.59 10.39 2.50
C GLY A 16 1.01 9.72 1.26
N VAL A 17 0.25 8.62 1.40
CA VAL A 17 -0.49 8.05 0.26
C VAL A 17 -1.74 8.89 -0.06
N CYS A 18 -2.42 9.44 0.94
CA CYS A 18 -3.56 10.35 0.74
C CYS A 18 -3.17 11.72 0.14
N GLU A 19 -1.90 12.13 0.23
CA GLU A 19 -1.39 13.36 -0.40
C GLU A 19 -1.20 13.22 -1.92
N MET A 20 -1.30 12.01 -2.49
CA MET A 20 -1.24 11.81 -3.93
C MET A 20 -2.52 12.33 -4.60
N ASP A 21 -2.38 13.19 -5.62
CA ASP A 21 -3.51 13.87 -6.27
C ASP A 21 -4.63 12.94 -6.75
N GLU A 22 -4.27 11.74 -7.22
CA GLU A 22 -5.21 10.74 -7.72
C GLU A 22 -5.94 9.96 -6.63
N VAL A 23 -5.41 9.94 -5.41
CA VAL A 23 -5.97 9.19 -4.27
C VAL A 23 -7.08 10.01 -3.62
N VAL A 24 -8.22 9.37 -3.41
CA VAL A 24 -9.40 9.95 -2.75
C VAL A 24 -9.46 9.53 -1.28
N ALA A 25 -9.14 8.27 -0.99
CA ALA A 25 -9.14 7.73 0.36
C ALA A 25 -8.40 6.39 0.43
N ILE A 26 -8.00 6.00 1.63
CA ILE A 26 -7.51 4.67 1.96
C ILE A 26 -8.45 4.06 3.00
N HIS A 27 -8.78 2.78 2.84
CA HIS A 27 -9.62 2.03 3.75
C HIS A 27 -8.96 0.68 4.08
N GLU A 28 -9.30 0.14 5.25
CA GLU A 28 -8.90 -1.20 5.67
C GLU A 28 -7.37 -1.44 5.57
N LEU A 29 -6.59 -0.42 5.92
CA LEU A 29 -5.13 -0.50 5.99
C LEU A 29 -4.71 -1.41 7.14
N HIS A 30 -4.06 -2.52 6.79
CA HIS A 30 -3.55 -3.51 7.73
C HIS A 30 -2.06 -3.73 7.49
N LEU A 31 -1.31 -3.87 8.59
CA LEU A 31 0.11 -4.16 8.60
C LEU A 31 0.39 -5.37 9.50
N TRP A 32 1.15 -6.33 8.99
CA TRP A 32 1.55 -7.54 9.71
C TRP A 32 3.05 -7.77 9.58
N ALA A 33 3.72 -8.07 10.70
CA ALA A 33 5.13 -8.40 10.72
C ALA A 33 5.35 -9.90 10.42
N ILE A 34 5.79 -10.23 9.21
CA ILE A 34 6.04 -11.63 8.77
C ILE A 34 7.27 -12.22 9.46
N THR A 35 8.35 -11.44 9.48
CA THR A 35 9.60 -11.77 10.17
C THR A 35 10.34 -10.47 10.50
N VAL A 36 11.46 -10.57 11.22
CA VAL A 36 12.27 -9.39 11.60
C VAL A 36 12.66 -8.62 10.33
N GLY A 37 12.24 -7.36 10.26
CA GLY A 37 12.52 -6.47 9.12
C GLY A 37 11.70 -6.72 7.85
N LYS A 38 10.71 -7.63 7.87
CA LYS A 38 9.76 -7.83 6.76
C LYS A 38 8.33 -7.61 7.21
N VAL A 39 7.69 -6.61 6.61
CA VAL A 39 6.29 -6.26 6.87
C VAL A 39 5.45 -6.52 5.62
N LEU A 40 4.25 -7.07 5.83
CA LEU A 40 3.17 -7.14 4.85
C LEU A 40 2.16 -6.02 5.11
N MET A 41 1.76 -5.34 4.04
CA MET A 41 0.65 -4.39 4.05
C MET A 41 -0.48 -4.89 3.16
N ALA A 42 -1.73 -4.71 3.60
CA ALA A 42 -2.89 -4.74 2.73
C ALA A 42 -3.75 -3.50 2.93
N CYS A 43 -4.25 -2.90 1.86
CA CYS A 43 -5.21 -1.80 1.93
C CYS A 43 -6.09 -1.70 0.69
N HIS A 44 -7.18 -0.94 0.84
CA HIS A 44 -8.05 -0.52 -0.25
C HIS A 44 -7.76 0.96 -0.52
N VAL A 45 -7.42 1.30 -1.76
CA VAL A 45 -7.17 2.68 -2.17
C VAL A 45 -8.25 3.08 -3.16
N LYS A 46 -8.99 4.13 -2.81
CA LYS A 46 -9.96 4.75 -3.69
C LYS A 46 -9.24 5.80 -4.54
N ILE A 47 -9.36 5.70 -5.85
CA ILE A 47 -8.76 6.67 -6.78
C ILE A 47 -9.83 7.45 -7.54
N ARG A 48 -9.43 8.57 -8.13
CA ARG A 48 -10.34 9.37 -8.98
C ARG A 48 -10.78 8.55 -10.19
N PRO A 49 -12.04 8.70 -10.69
CA PRO A 49 -12.56 7.91 -11.80
C PRO A 49 -11.78 8.01 -13.13
N LYS A 50 -10.97 9.07 -13.31
CA LYS A 50 -10.16 9.30 -14.51
C LYS A 50 -8.67 8.99 -14.30
N ALA A 51 -8.29 8.52 -13.11
CA ALA A 51 -6.92 8.15 -12.82
C ALA A 51 -6.60 6.77 -13.42
N ASP A 52 -5.36 6.62 -13.89
CA ASP A 52 -4.84 5.34 -14.34
C ASP A 52 -4.42 4.50 -13.12
N ALA A 53 -5.04 3.33 -12.97
CA ALA A 53 -4.82 2.46 -11.83
C ALA A 53 -3.38 1.94 -11.76
N ASP A 54 -2.76 1.62 -12.90
CA ASP A 54 -1.40 1.09 -12.93
C ASP A 54 -0.39 2.17 -12.56
N VAL A 55 -0.58 3.41 -13.05
CA VAL A 55 0.27 4.55 -12.69
C VAL A 55 0.16 4.89 -11.20
N VAL A 56 -1.05 4.85 -10.62
CA VAL A 56 -1.23 5.10 -9.19
C VAL A 56 -0.60 3.99 -8.36
N LEU A 57 -0.73 2.73 -8.79
CA LEU A 57 -0.05 1.62 -8.12
C LEU A 57 1.46 1.82 -8.10
N ASP A 58 2.08 2.17 -9.23
CA ASP A 58 3.52 2.42 -9.33
C ASP A 58 3.96 3.54 -8.39
N LYS A 59 3.20 4.65 -8.34
CA LYS A 59 3.46 5.75 -7.38
C LYS A 59 3.42 5.28 -5.93
N ILE A 60 2.43 4.47 -5.57
CA ILE A 60 2.32 3.93 -4.21
C ILE A 60 3.47 2.98 -3.90
N VAL A 61 3.79 2.07 -4.82
CA VAL A 61 4.92 1.14 -4.66
C VAL A 61 6.22 1.91 -4.50
N ASP A 62 6.46 2.94 -5.31
CA ASP A 62 7.65 3.77 -5.26
C ASP A 62 7.73 4.57 -3.95
N TYR A 63 6.62 5.13 -3.47
CA TYR A 63 6.54 5.74 -2.14
C TYR A 63 6.92 4.75 -1.02
N MET A 64 6.50 3.48 -1.14
CA MET A 64 6.82 2.44 -0.15
C MET A 64 8.24 1.89 -0.26
N ARG A 65 8.99 2.11 -1.35
CA ARG A 65 10.36 1.57 -1.52
C ARG A 65 11.34 2.06 -0.45
N GLY A 66 11.10 3.23 0.14
CA GLY A 66 11.90 3.75 1.25
C GLY A 66 11.60 3.13 2.62
N SER A 67 10.63 2.23 2.70
CA SER A 67 10.16 1.61 3.94
C SER A 67 10.59 0.14 4.07
N THR A 68 10.31 -0.48 5.22
CA THR A 68 10.57 -1.92 5.46
C THR A 68 9.49 -2.85 4.91
N ILE A 69 8.46 -2.29 4.24
CA ILE A 69 7.33 -3.04 3.70
C ILE A 69 7.79 -3.85 2.50
N SER A 70 7.71 -5.17 2.64
CA SER A 70 8.23 -6.13 1.66
C SER A 70 7.14 -6.75 0.79
N VAL A 71 5.89 -6.71 1.24
CA VAL A 71 4.74 -7.24 0.49
C VAL A 71 3.60 -6.25 0.59
N ILE A 72 3.03 -5.87 -0.54
CA ILE A 72 1.95 -4.89 -0.67
C ILE A 72 0.79 -5.55 -1.40
N LYS A 73 -0.39 -5.55 -0.77
CA LYS A 73 -1.67 -5.85 -1.39
C LYS A 73 -2.49 -4.58 -1.48
N ILE A 74 -2.66 -4.04 -2.68
CA ILE A 74 -3.51 -2.87 -2.91
C ILE A 74 -4.70 -3.30 -3.74
N SER A 75 -5.88 -2.85 -3.36
CA SER A 75 -7.03 -2.89 -4.24
C SER A 75 -7.49 -1.48 -4.62
N LEU A 76 -7.61 -1.23 -5.93
CA LEU A 76 -8.02 0.06 -6.46
C LEU A 76 -9.52 0.05 -6.76
N LEU A 77 -10.26 0.95 -6.11
CA LEU A 77 -11.70 1.13 -6.31
C LEU A 77 -11.95 2.33 -7.24
N GLY A 78 -12.07 2.05 -8.54
CA GLY A 78 -12.31 3.05 -9.58
C GLY A 78 -13.66 2.91 -10.27
N ILE A 79 -14.02 1.72 -10.78
CA ILE A 79 -15.25 1.51 -11.56
C ILE A 79 -15.63 0.02 -11.49
N ASN A 80 -16.69 -0.34 -10.75
CA ASN A 80 -17.39 -1.65 -10.73
C ASN A 80 -16.58 -2.97 -10.56
N HIS A 81 -15.25 -2.94 -10.51
CA HIS A 81 -14.40 -4.12 -10.41
C HIS A 81 -13.27 -3.85 -9.40
N LEU A 82 -13.11 -4.73 -8.42
CA LEU A 82 -11.95 -4.71 -7.53
C LEU A 82 -10.74 -5.22 -8.32
N VAL A 83 -9.72 -4.40 -8.51
CA VAL A 83 -8.45 -4.87 -9.06
C VAL A 83 -7.49 -5.11 -7.90
N PHE A 84 -7.13 -6.37 -7.66
CA PHE A 84 -6.17 -6.75 -6.63
C PHE A 84 -4.77 -6.81 -7.22
N TYR A 85 -3.88 -5.97 -6.72
CA TYR A 85 -2.46 -6.03 -7.06
C TYR A 85 -1.68 -6.63 -5.90
N PHE A 86 -0.92 -7.68 -6.20
CA PHE A 86 0.04 -8.27 -5.28
C PHE A 86 1.45 -7.87 -5.72
N PHE A 87 2.12 -7.07 -4.92
CA PHE A 87 3.51 -6.72 -5.13
C PHE A 87 4.35 -7.32 -4.01
N ALA A 88 5.21 -8.29 -4.35
CA ALA A 88 6.24 -8.79 -3.45
C ALA A 88 7.57 -8.12 -3.83
N GLN A 89 8.09 -7.29 -2.94
CA GLN A 89 9.44 -6.75 -3.07
C GLN A 89 10.42 -7.91 -2.82
N SER A 90 10.94 -8.49 -3.90
CA SER A 90 12.06 -9.43 -3.82
C SER A 90 13.32 -8.62 -3.47
N ARG A 91 13.70 -8.59 -2.19
CA ARG A 91 15.07 -8.19 -1.86
C ARG A 91 15.99 -9.32 -2.30
N ALA A 92 16.58 -9.16 -3.49
CA ALA A 92 17.79 -9.88 -3.83
C ALA A 92 18.95 -9.31 -2.99
N LYS A 93 19.25 -10.06 -1.92
CA LYS A 93 20.39 -9.93 -0.97
C LYS A 93 20.28 -8.85 0.10
#